data_AF-A0A1C6I9N6-F1
#
_entry.id   AF-A0A1C6I9N6-F1
#
_cell.length_a   1.000
_cell.length_b   1.000
_cell.length_c   1.000
_cell.angle_alpha   90.00
_cell.angle_beta   90.00
_cell.angle_gamma   90.00
#
_symmetry.space_group_name_H-M   'P 1'
#
loop_
_entity.id
_entity.type
_entity.pdbx_description
1 polymer ?
#
loop_
_entity_poly.entity_id
_entity_poly.type
_entity_poly.pdbx_seq_one_letter_code
_entity_poly.pdbx_strand_id
1 'polypeptide(L)'
;MNGLSQKRYLELPLPTEDDPRSDQQRILDSLAAAGVEERVHIPVHILRQLYPLLDNAKWKITVSLAWNGENWEMVEIEEGDTTAQHYGLAVDLGSTTVVARLLDCNSGEILKEVSSFNKQIQWGTDILSRIFYCKDNKEKLEEVRRATVESICECMDKLDASHSALSMVIAGNTTMIHFLLGMDAFCVFYTPHAVHADRPGFQLARDLDIPLKGYVYCYPAKSNYLGGDIISGMIDTELYKKNEISVFFDIGTNGELVIGNKEFLLCGAGAAGPALEGGVVRTGMRAEAGAVDEVKIRDGNIYVHVIGSHKEDSGSHEKNSGNHEDNSSGEEPQGICGSGIIDLIAELFLEGWIDIRGKFSTEKSPLIQERDNQLCVEYAPGLYFYQKDIDEFIRTKSAAHTMVEIMLRESGLDLDQADRFYVAGAFGKHVSKESAITIGMYPDMDRDHIINAGNSSLEGAQKLLLNRSLLTDIDQILEEMVYIQFAEVEDFLELMVAAQALPHTDYKRYPTVMKKLKERQKDIKL
;
A
#
# COMPACT_ATOMS: atom_id res chain seq x y z
N MET A 1 10.40 -10.84 21.03
CA MET A 1 10.32 -11.01 19.56
C MET A 1 11.72 -11.09 18.98
N ASN A 2 11.90 -11.68 17.80
CA ASN A 2 13.18 -11.68 17.07
C ASN A 2 13.21 -10.50 16.08
N GLY A 3 13.02 -9.27 16.56
CA GLY A 3 12.92 -8.08 15.69
C GLY A 3 14.26 -7.59 15.14
N LEU A 4 14.21 -6.52 14.37
CA LEU A 4 15.40 -5.84 13.81
C LEU A 4 16.18 -5.00 14.83
N SER A 5 15.67 -4.85 16.04
CA SER A 5 16.35 -4.21 17.16
C SER A 5 16.06 -4.93 18.48
N GLN A 6 16.92 -4.73 19.48
CA GLN A 6 16.78 -5.29 20.82
C GLN A 6 17.23 -4.28 21.88
N LYS A 7 16.54 -4.22 23.02
CA LYS A 7 17.07 -3.60 24.24
C LYS A 7 17.42 -4.67 25.27
N ARG A 8 18.57 -4.52 25.93
CA ARG A 8 19.07 -5.44 26.96
C ARG A 8 19.49 -4.66 28.20
N TYR A 9 18.81 -4.91 29.32
CA TYR A 9 19.23 -4.46 30.63
C TYR A 9 20.37 -5.34 31.14
N LEU A 10 21.45 -4.72 31.61
CA LEU A 10 22.66 -5.39 32.09
C LEU A 10 23.06 -4.84 33.45
N GLU A 11 23.31 -5.74 34.40
CA GLU A 11 24.03 -5.45 35.63
C GLU A 11 25.49 -5.90 35.46
N LEU A 12 26.38 -4.95 35.21
CA LEU A 12 27.78 -5.23 34.91
C LEU A 12 28.58 -5.47 36.20
N PRO A 13 29.55 -6.40 36.21
CA PRO A 13 30.46 -6.57 37.33
C PRO A 13 31.39 -5.36 37.47
N LEU A 14 31.47 -4.81 38.67
CA LEU A 14 32.39 -3.72 39.01
C LEU A 14 33.84 -4.08 38.69
N PRO A 15 34.66 -3.14 38.19
CA PRO A 15 36.08 -3.36 38.00
C PRO A 15 36.77 -3.49 39.36
N THR A 16 37.65 -4.49 39.47
CA THR A 16 38.42 -4.79 40.69
C THR A 16 39.86 -5.13 40.32
N GLU A 17 40.75 -5.25 41.30
CA GLU A 17 42.11 -5.73 41.04
C GLU A 17 42.14 -7.14 40.43
N ASP A 18 41.19 -8.00 40.83
CA ASP A 18 41.06 -9.38 40.35
C ASP A 18 40.36 -9.50 38.99
N ASP A 19 39.62 -8.47 38.58
CA ASP A 19 38.99 -8.36 37.27
C ASP A 19 39.31 -7.00 36.65
N PRO A 20 40.45 -6.87 35.93
CA PRO A 20 40.89 -5.63 35.30
C PRO A 20 40.42 -5.49 33.84
N ARG A 21 39.45 -6.30 33.38
CA ARG A 21 38.92 -6.22 32.00
C ARG A 21 38.32 -4.85 31.71
N SER A 22 38.40 -4.43 30.45
CA SER A 22 37.83 -3.18 29.96
C SER A 22 36.30 -3.16 30.05
N ASP A 23 35.73 -1.97 30.17
CA ASP A 23 34.28 -1.73 30.15
C ASP A 23 33.61 -2.34 28.91
N GLN A 24 34.26 -2.20 27.74
CA GLN A 24 33.82 -2.82 26.50
C GLN A 24 33.72 -4.35 26.64
N GLN A 25 34.75 -5.01 27.17
CA GLN A 25 34.73 -6.47 27.30
C GLN A 25 33.68 -6.92 28.32
N ARG A 26 33.49 -6.19 29.43
CA ARG A 26 32.43 -6.47 30.42
C ARG A 26 31.04 -6.45 29.79
N ILE A 27 30.77 -5.46 28.94
CA ILE A 27 29.48 -5.34 28.26
C ILE A 27 29.29 -6.52 27.28
N LEU A 28 30.30 -6.83 26.47
CA LEU A 28 30.22 -7.93 25.50
C LEU A 28 30.03 -9.29 26.19
N ASP A 29 30.76 -9.55 27.27
CA ASP A 29 30.62 -10.79 28.04
C ASP A 29 29.23 -10.89 28.70
N SER A 30 28.69 -9.77 29.19
CA SER A 30 27.36 -9.72 29.79
C SER A 30 26.25 -9.92 28.75
N LEU A 31 26.43 -9.41 27.53
CA LEU A 31 25.52 -9.64 26.41
C LEU A 31 25.52 -11.09 25.95
N ALA A 32 26.70 -11.71 25.84
CA ALA A 32 26.82 -13.13 25.52
C ALA A 32 26.16 -14.00 26.61
N ALA A 33 26.37 -13.68 27.89
CA ALA A 33 25.70 -14.35 29.00
C ALA A 33 24.17 -14.17 28.99
N ALA A 34 23.67 -13.06 28.42
CA ALA A 34 22.25 -12.78 28.21
C ALA A 34 21.67 -13.42 26.94
N GLY A 35 22.43 -14.25 26.22
CA GLY A 35 21.97 -15.00 25.05
C GLY A 35 22.03 -14.22 23.73
N VAL A 36 22.81 -13.13 23.66
CA VAL A 36 23.14 -12.50 22.37
C VAL A 36 24.26 -13.30 21.72
N GLU A 37 23.90 -14.15 20.76
CA GLU A 37 24.84 -15.08 20.11
C GLU A 37 25.61 -14.42 18.95
N GLU A 38 24.97 -13.51 18.23
CA GLU A 38 25.62 -12.83 17.11
C GLU A 38 26.61 -11.77 17.61
N ARG A 39 27.60 -11.48 16.78
CA ARG A 39 28.63 -10.50 17.11
C ARG A 39 28.01 -9.11 17.32
N VAL A 40 28.45 -8.44 18.37
CA VAL A 40 28.09 -7.04 18.66
C VAL A 40 29.28 -6.13 18.38
N HIS A 41 29.07 -5.13 17.53
CA HIS A 41 30.02 -4.04 17.31
C HIS A 41 29.64 -2.82 18.14
N ILE A 42 30.63 -2.23 18.83
CA ILE A 42 30.45 -1.02 19.63
C ILE A 42 31.15 0.15 18.92
N PRO A 43 30.42 1.05 18.27
CA PRO A 43 31.00 2.15 17.53
C PRO A 43 31.64 3.20 18.45
N VAL A 44 32.57 3.97 17.88
CA VAL A 44 33.38 4.95 18.63
C VAL A 44 32.55 5.98 19.41
N HIS A 45 31.37 6.35 18.90
CA HIS A 45 30.50 7.32 19.57
C HIS A 45 29.87 6.76 20.85
N ILE A 46 29.68 5.43 20.95
CA ILE A 46 29.25 4.76 22.18
C ILE A 46 30.44 4.53 23.10
N LEU A 47 31.60 4.11 22.57
CA LEU A 47 32.82 3.94 23.37
C LEU A 47 33.20 5.22 24.13
N ARG A 48 33.01 6.39 23.52
CA ARG A 48 33.24 7.70 24.14
C ARG A 48 32.26 8.05 25.26
N GLN A 49 31.13 7.36 25.36
CA GLN A 49 30.12 7.59 26.38
C GLN A 49 30.32 6.70 27.62
N LEU A 50 31.02 5.56 27.49
CA LEU A 50 31.17 4.58 28.58
C LEU A 50 31.62 5.22 29.90
N TYR A 51 32.58 6.15 29.83
CA TYR A 51 32.95 6.98 30.97
C TYR A 51 32.48 8.43 30.77
N PRO A 52 31.82 9.06 31.76
CA PRO A 52 31.53 8.57 33.12
C PRO A 52 30.19 7.81 33.25
N LEU A 53 29.52 7.46 32.14
CA LEU A 53 28.15 6.91 32.17
C LEU A 53 28.03 5.66 33.04
N LEU A 54 28.96 4.69 32.93
CA LEU A 54 28.90 3.45 33.71
C LEU A 54 29.00 3.70 35.22
N ASP A 55 29.84 4.65 35.63
CA ASP A 55 29.99 5.02 37.04
C ASP A 55 28.73 5.71 37.57
N ASN A 56 28.19 6.66 36.80
CA ASN A 56 26.95 7.36 37.15
C ASN A 56 25.76 6.40 37.25
N ALA A 57 25.67 5.47 36.31
CA ALA A 57 24.65 4.43 36.24
C ALA A 57 24.83 3.33 37.29
N LYS A 58 25.89 3.40 38.12
CA LYS A 58 26.25 2.37 39.10
C LYS A 58 26.34 0.97 38.47
N TRP A 59 26.91 0.91 37.27
CA TRP A 59 27.11 -0.32 36.49
C TRP A 59 25.81 -1.05 36.12
N LYS A 60 24.67 -0.35 36.15
CA LYS A 60 23.35 -0.83 35.73
C LYS A 60 22.89 -0.03 34.51
N ILE A 61 22.93 -0.65 33.35
CA ILE A 61 22.68 0.03 32.07
C ILE A 61 21.68 -0.72 31.22
N THR A 62 21.12 -0.04 30.24
CA THR A 62 20.45 -0.66 29.10
C THR A 62 21.24 -0.39 27.85
N VAL A 63 21.46 -1.43 27.04
CA VAL A 63 22.07 -1.29 25.71
C VAL A 63 21.04 -1.56 24.63
N SER A 64 21.04 -0.71 23.61
CA SER A 64 20.18 -0.81 22.44
C SER A 64 21.00 -1.32 21.25
N LEU A 65 20.54 -2.40 20.65
CA LEU A 65 21.14 -3.05 19.51
C LEU A 65 20.22 -2.89 18.28
N ALA A 66 20.80 -2.56 17.14
CA ALA A 66 20.12 -2.58 15.84
C ALA A 66 20.84 -3.54 14.89
N TRP A 67 20.07 -4.32 14.14
CA TRP A 67 20.62 -5.26 13.15
C TRP A 67 21.07 -4.48 11.91
N ASN A 68 22.31 -4.72 11.46
CA ASN A 68 22.87 -4.07 10.28
C ASN A 68 22.86 -4.95 9.01
N GLY A 69 22.26 -6.13 9.08
CA GLY A 69 22.25 -7.14 8.02
C GLY A 69 23.14 -8.35 8.33
N GLU A 70 24.23 -8.14 9.07
CA GLU A 70 25.20 -9.21 9.38
C GLU A 70 25.42 -9.40 10.88
N ASN A 71 25.44 -8.29 11.64
CA ASN A 71 25.80 -8.24 13.05
C ASN A 71 24.91 -7.24 13.80
N TRP A 72 24.96 -7.28 15.13
CA TRP A 72 24.35 -6.26 15.98
C TRP A 72 25.27 -5.04 16.09
N GLU A 73 24.74 -3.85 15.83
CA GLU A 73 25.39 -2.58 16.12
C GLU A 73 24.81 -2.01 17.42
N MET A 74 25.66 -1.63 18.38
CA MET A 74 25.21 -0.89 19.55
C MET A 74 24.96 0.57 19.17
N VAL A 75 23.69 0.98 19.19
CA VAL A 75 23.24 2.30 18.73
C VAL A 75 22.96 3.27 19.88
N GLU A 76 22.76 2.74 21.09
CA GLU A 76 22.51 3.55 22.27
C GLU A 76 22.88 2.80 23.57
N ILE A 77 23.30 3.55 24.58
CA ILE A 77 23.55 3.08 25.95
C ILE A 77 22.88 4.07 26.93
N GLU A 78 22.09 3.54 27.87
CA GLU A 78 21.27 4.34 28.79
C GLU A 78 21.52 3.91 30.23
N GLU A 79 21.34 4.84 31.18
CA GLU A 79 21.41 4.56 32.61
C GLU A 79 20.15 3.82 33.08
N GLY A 80 20.30 2.78 33.91
CA GLY A 80 19.18 2.02 34.46
C GLY A 80 18.50 1.08 33.47
N ASP A 81 17.27 0.66 33.80
CA ASP A 81 16.46 -0.23 32.96
C ASP A 81 15.45 0.59 32.12
N THR A 82 15.73 0.69 30.83
CA THR A 82 14.87 1.36 29.84
C THR A 82 14.29 0.38 28.83
N THR A 83 14.35 -0.93 29.12
CA THR A 83 13.91 -1.99 28.19
C THR A 83 12.43 -1.90 27.82
N ALA A 84 11.60 -1.32 28.70
CA ALA A 84 10.19 -1.05 28.44
C ALA A 84 9.96 0.00 27.32
N GLN A 85 10.95 0.84 27.02
CA GLN A 85 10.88 1.89 26.00
C GLN A 85 11.62 1.43 24.73
N HIS A 86 11.06 0.44 24.05
CA HIS A 86 11.64 -0.13 22.82
C HIS A 86 10.69 0.06 21.65
N TYR A 87 11.03 0.98 20.75
CA TYR A 87 10.16 1.34 19.64
C TYR A 87 10.83 1.18 18.27
N GLY A 88 9.99 1.02 17.25
CA GLY A 88 10.40 0.95 15.85
C GLY A 88 9.35 1.55 14.93
N LEU A 89 9.75 1.79 13.68
CA LEU A 89 8.92 2.43 12.67
C LEU A 89 8.70 1.51 11.47
N ALA A 90 7.46 1.38 11.03
CA ALA A 90 7.11 0.80 9.74
C ALA A 90 6.56 1.89 8.84
N VAL A 91 7.03 1.98 7.59
CA VAL A 91 6.70 3.05 6.65
C VAL A 91 6.34 2.46 5.30
N ASP A 92 5.20 2.89 4.78
CA ASP A 92 4.80 2.71 3.39
C ASP A 92 5.05 4.02 2.64
N LEU A 93 6.05 4.00 1.76
CA LEU A 93 6.52 5.13 0.96
C LEU A 93 5.81 5.10 -0.41
N GLY A 94 4.55 5.52 -0.42
CA GLY A 94 3.76 5.66 -1.64
C GLY A 94 4.14 6.89 -2.46
N SER A 95 3.82 6.86 -3.76
CA SER A 95 4.00 8.00 -4.67
C SER A 95 3.19 9.22 -4.22
N THR A 96 1.99 9.00 -3.71
CA THR A 96 1.04 10.05 -3.35
C THR A 96 0.98 10.32 -1.85
N THR A 97 1.10 9.26 -1.04
CA THR A 97 0.96 9.33 0.42
C THR A 97 2.08 8.53 1.07
N VAL A 98 2.60 9.04 2.19
CA VAL A 98 3.50 8.31 3.08
C VAL A 98 2.72 7.97 4.33
N VAL A 99 2.64 6.68 4.66
CA VAL A 99 1.97 6.20 5.88
C VAL A 99 3.02 5.60 6.80
N ALA A 100 2.98 5.96 8.08
CA ALA A 100 3.94 5.47 9.06
C ALA A 100 3.25 5.02 10.35
N ARG A 101 3.77 3.93 10.93
CA ARG A 101 3.37 3.39 12.24
C ARG A 101 4.52 3.45 13.22
N LEU A 102 4.22 3.91 14.42
CA LEU A 102 5.07 3.71 15.61
C LEU A 102 4.60 2.47 16.35
N LEU A 103 5.54 1.55 16.60
CA LEU A 103 5.28 0.29 17.27
C LEU A 103 6.07 0.16 18.57
N ASP A 104 5.45 -0.47 19.57
CA ASP A 104 6.19 -1.07 20.68
C ASP A 104 6.75 -2.42 20.22
N CYS A 105 8.07 -2.55 20.18
CA CYS A 105 8.76 -3.74 19.71
C CYS A 105 8.74 -4.91 20.71
N ASN A 106 8.36 -4.66 21.97
CA ASN A 106 8.19 -5.70 22.98
C ASN A 106 6.84 -6.40 22.84
N SER A 107 5.77 -5.64 22.61
CA SER A 107 4.38 -6.14 22.53
C SER A 107 3.87 -6.33 21.09
N GLY A 108 4.42 -5.60 20.13
CA GLY A 108 3.98 -5.55 18.74
C GLY A 108 2.78 -4.63 18.51
N GLU A 109 2.36 -3.90 19.56
CA GLU A 109 1.24 -2.97 19.52
C GLU A 109 1.55 -1.75 18.64
N ILE A 110 0.58 -1.37 17.80
CA ILE A 110 0.62 -0.13 17.03
C ILE A 110 0.22 1.01 17.99
N LEU A 111 1.21 1.79 18.42
CA LEU A 111 0.97 2.90 19.34
C LEU A 111 0.30 4.08 18.64
N LYS A 112 0.68 4.32 17.38
CA LYS A 112 0.12 5.40 16.55
C LYS A 112 0.38 5.13 15.07
N GLU A 113 -0.58 5.51 14.24
CA GLU A 113 -0.47 5.54 12.78
C GLU A 113 -0.73 6.97 12.29
N VAL A 114 0.07 7.45 11.34
CA VAL A 114 -0.11 8.75 10.71
C VAL A 114 0.03 8.62 9.20
N SER A 115 -0.56 9.56 8.48
CA SER A 115 -0.48 9.67 7.03
C SER A 115 -0.19 11.11 6.64
N SER A 116 0.67 11.30 5.65
CA SER A 116 1.02 12.61 5.09
C SER A 116 1.10 12.53 3.57
N PHE A 117 0.84 13.65 2.89
CA PHE A 117 1.10 13.73 1.45
C PHE A 117 2.60 13.60 1.18
N ASN A 118 2.95 12.87 0.13
CA ASN A 118 4.32 12.83 -0.35
C ASN A 118 4.66 14.20 -0.94
N LYS A 119 5.66 14.89 -0.38
CA LYS A 119 6.09 16.22 -0.81
C LYS A 119 6.62 16.26 -2.24
N GLN A 120 6.94 15.10 -2.82
CA GLN A 120 7.30 15.01 -4.23
C GLN A 120 6.17 15.39 -5.20
N ILE A 121 4.91 15.42 -4.75
CA ILE A 121 3.74 15.77 -5.59
C ILE A 121 3.91 17.12 -6.28
N GLN A 122 4.69 18.05 -5.70
CA GLN A 122 4.96 19.36 -6.30
C GLN A 122 5.64 19.30 -7.67
N TRP A 123 6.30 18.19 -8.03
CA TRP A 123 6.93 17.99 -9.34
C TRP A 123 6.16 17.03 -10.25
N GLY A 124 5.02 16.49 -9.78
CA GLY A 124 4.19 15.59 -10.57
C GLY A 124 3.28 14.73 -9.70
N THR A 125 2.03 14.57 -10.13
CA THR A 125 1.07 13.65 -9.49
C THR A 125 1.43 12.19 -9.76
N ASP A 126 2.16 11.91 -10.83
CA ASP A 126 2.65 10.57 -11.20
C ASP A 126 4.18 10.45 -11.09
N ILE A 127 4.67 9.20 -11.05
CA ILE A 127 6.11 8.90 -10.91
C ILE A 127 6.94 9.28 -12.14
N LEU A 128 6.38 9.23 -13.35
CA LEU A 128 7.12 9.51 -14.59
C LEU A 128 7.47 11.00 -14.68
N SER A 129 6.52 11.88 -14.37
CA SER A 129 6.75 13.32 -14.31
C SER A 129 7.95 13.67 -13.40
N ARG A 130 8.05 13.00 -12.24
CA ARG A 130 9.14 13.17 -11.28
C ARG A 130 10.48 12.63 -11.80
N ILE A 131 10.46 11.46 -12.44
CA ILE A 131 11.63 10.87 -13.11
C ILE A 131 12.18 11.83 -14.16
N PHE A 132 11.33 12.36 -15.04
CA PHE A 132 11.74 13.31 -16.08
C PHE A 132 12.19 14.65 -15.51
N TYR A 133 11.65 15.07 -14.36
CA TYR A 133 12.08 16.30 -13.69
C TYR A 133 13.55 16.23 -13.28
N CYS A 134 13.99 15.13 -12.67
CA CYS A 134 15.36 14.99 -12.15
C CYS A 134 16.37 14.40 -13.14
N LYS A 135 15.92 13.83 -14.26
CA LYS A 135 16.77 13.17 -15.26
C LYS A 135 18.00 14.01 -15.62
N ASP A 136 19.18 13.39 -15.52
CA ASP A 136 20.49 14.00 -15.82
C ASP A 136 20.81 15.28 -15.03
N ASN A 137 20.11 15.54 -13.93
CA ASN A 137 20.30 16.75 -13.12
C ASN A 137 20.41 16.39 -11.63
N LYS A 138 21.64 16.40 -11.13
CA LYS A 138 21.96 16.06 -9.73
C LYS A 138 21.31 16.99 -8.70
N GLU A 139 21.19 18.27 -9.00
CA GLU A 139 20.56 19.24 -8.09
C GLU A 139 19.08 18.93 -7.93
N LYS A 140 18.38 18.69 -9.04
CA LYS A 140 16.97 18.31 -9.03
C LYS A 140 16.72 16.94 -8.41
N LEU A 141 17.61 15.97 -8.64
CA LEU A 141 17.54 14.67 -7.98
C LEU A 141 17.66 14.82 -6.46
N GLU A 142 18.57 15.68 -6.01
CA GLU A 142 18.73 16.00 -4.59
C GLU A 142 17.50 16.71 -4.01
N GLU A 143 16.85 17.61 -4.76
CA GLU A 143 15.56 18.21 -4.35
C GLU A 143 14.48 17.13 -4.13
N VAL A 144 14.34 16.19 -5.08
CA VAL A 144 13.38 15.09 -4.96
C VAL A 144 13.73 14.16 -3.79
N ARG A 145 15.00 13.80 -3.61
CA ARG A 145 15.47 13.00 -2.47
C ARG A 145 15.14 13.69 -1.16
N ARG A 146 15.47 14.98 -1.01
CA ARG A 146 15.18 15.76 0.19
C ARG A 146 13.69 15.81 0.50
N ALA A 147 12.83 16.01 -0.50
CA ALA A 147 11.39 15.96 -0.28
C ALA A 147 10.89 14.58 0.17
N THR A 148 11.54 13.51 -0.28
CA THR A 148 11.27 12.14 0.19
C THR A 148 11.55 12.03 1.68
N VAL A 149 12.75 12.43 2.10
CA VAL A 149 13.17 12.43 3.51
C VAL A 149 12.28 13.35 4.34
N GLU A 150 11.98 14.56 3.86
CA GLU A 150 11.09 15.51 4.54
C GLU A 150 9.66 14.97 4.72
N SER A 151 9.19 14.08 3.83
CA SER A 151 7.88 13.43 3.97
C SER A 151 7.90 12.36 5.07
N ILE A 152 8.99 11.59 5.16
CA ILE A 152 9.22 10.60 6.23
C ILE A 152 9.37 11.31 7.57
N CYS A 153 10.19 12.36 7.64
CA CYS A 153 10.40 13.16 8.85
C CYS A 153 9.10 13.82 9.33
N GLU A 154 8.27 14.35 8.43
CA GLU A 154 6.95 14.89 8.83
C GLU A 154 6.08 13.82 9.50
N CYS A 155 6.11 12.58 9.01
CA CYS A 155 5.42 11.47 9.66
C CYS A 155 6.05 11.16 11.03
N MET A 156 7.38 11.12 11.13
CA MET A 156 8.07 10.89 12.41
C MET A 156 7.73 11.97 13.46
N ASP A 157 7.64 13.23 13.04
CA ASP A 157 7.27 14.35 13.89
C ASP A 157 5.82 14.22 14.39
N LYS A 158 4.89 13.86 13.49
CA LYS A 158 3.50 13.57 13.87
C LYS A 158 3.39 12.38 14.82
N LEU A 159 4.30 11.42 14.75
CA LEU A 159 4.37 10.26 15.65
C LEU A 159 5.05 10.55 16.98
N ASP A 160 5.76 11.67 17.12
CA ASP A 160 6.67 11.96 18.25
C ASP A 160 7.75 10.87 18.43
N ALA A 161 8.23 10.30 17.31
CA ALA A 161 9.01 9.06 17.30
C ALA A 161 10.53 9.26 17.12
N SER A 162 10.98 10.46 16.72
CA SER A 162 12.35 10.72 16.27
C SER A 162 13.41 10.42 17.34
N HIS A 163 13.06 10.48 18.62
CA HIS A 163 14.01 10.30 19.72
C HIS A 163 14.06 8.90 20.32
N SER A 164 13.12 8.01 19.96
CA SER A 164 12.92 6.75 20.71
C SER A 164 12.93 5.49 19.84
N ALA A 165 12.75 5.62 18.52
CA ALA A 165 12.80 4.49 17.61
C ALA A 165 14.25 4.05 17.29
N LEU A 166 14.50 2.74 17.30
CA LEU A 166 15.84 2.17 17.06
C LEU A 166 16.04 1.69 15.62
N SER A 167 14.97 1.23 14.97
CA SER A 167 14.99 0.65 13.63
C SER A 167 13.76 1.08 12.84
N MET A 168 13.91 1.21 11.53
CA MET A 168 12.84 1.55 10.61
C MET A 168 12.82 0.56 9.45
N VAL A 169 11.63 0.18 8.99
CA VAL A 169 11.43 -0.59 7.76
C VAL A 169 10.62 0.27 6.79
N ILE A 170 11.12 0.44 5.57
CA ILE A 170 10.46 1.19 4.50
C ILE A 170 10.13 0.24 3.35
N ALA A 171 8.85 0.15 3.00
CA ALA A 171 8.36 -0.49 1.80
C ALA A 171 7.85 0.57 0.82
N GLY A 172 8.07 0.36 -0.48
CA GLY A 172 7.65 1.31 -1.51
C GLY A 172 8.10 0.85 -2.89
N ASN A 173 7.47 1.38 -3.94
CA ASN A 173 7.84 1.01 -5.30
C ASN A 173 9.29 1.41 -5.63
N THR A 174 9.85 0.79 -6.66
CA THR A 174 11.26 0.91 -7.04
C THR A 174 11.70 2.36 -7.25
N THR A 175 10.85 3.20 -7.86
CA THR A 175 11.13 4.63 -8.08
C THR A 175 11.24 5.39 -6.76
N MET A 176 10.34 5.16 -5.81
CA MET A 176 10.37 5.83 -4.51
C MET A 176 11.62 5.48 -3.71
N ILE A 177 12.05 4.21 -3.76
CA ILE A 177 13.28 3.77 -3.12
C ILE A 177 14.51 4.37 -3.81
N HIS A 178 14.56 4.45 -5.13
CA HIS A 178 15.65 5.15 -5.84
C HIS A 178 15.74 6.61 -5.41
N PHE A 179 14.61 7.33 -5.33
CA PHE A 179 14.60 8.71 -4.87
C PHE A 179 15.04 8.85 -3.41
N LEU A 180 14.63 7.95 -2.50
CA LEU A 180 15.11 7.96 -1.12
C LEU A 180 16.64 7.81 -1.05
N LEU A 181 17.20 6.93 -1.88
CA LEU A 181 18.64 6.64 -1.94
C LEU A 181 19.44 7.71 -2.73
N GLY A 182 18.78 8.73 -3.28
CA GLY A 182 19.44 9.75 -4.12
C GLY A 182 19.95 9.20 -5.46
N MET A 183 19.28 8.18 -6.01
CA MET A 183 19.60 7.52 -7.26
C MET A 183 18.66 7.96 -8.39
N ASP A 184 19.20 8.10 -9.60
CA ASP A 184 18.40 8.42 -10.79
C ASP A 184 17.46 7.24 -11.12
N ALA A 185 16.16 7.52 -11.19
CA ALA A 185 15.13 6.50 -11.44
C ALA A 185 14.71 6.39 -12.92
N PHE A 186 15.40 7.07 -13.86
CA PHE A 186 15.12 6.99 -15.30
C PHE A 186 15.24 5.57 -15.85
N CYS A 187 16.10 4.76 -15.23
CA CYS A 187 16.26 3.33 -15.54
C CYS A 187 14.97 2.50 -15.36
N VAL A 188 14.02 2.94 -14.51
CA VAL A 188 12.72 2.28 -14.34
C VAL A 188 11.91 2.31 -15.64
N PHE A 189 11.94 3.45 -16.34
CA PHE A 189 11.18 3.67 -17.56
C PHE A 189 11.96 3.33 -18.84
N TYR A 190 13.26 3.55 -18.86
CA TYR A 190 14.06 3.40 -20.07
C TYR A 190 14.44 1.93 -20.35
N THR A 191 14.12 1.44 -21.54
CA THR A 191 14.53 0.11 -22.02
C THR A 191 16.06 -0.03 -21.96
N PRO A 192 16.62 -1.12 -21.40
CA PRO A 192 16.00 -2.42 -21.12
C PRO A 192 15.38 -2.56 -19.72
N HIS A 193 14.97 -1.46 -19.07
CA HIS A 193 14.32 -1.44 -17.76
C HIS A 193 15.20 -1.99 -16.61
N ALA A 194 16.52 -1.96 -16.80
CA ALA A 194 17.48 -2.45 -15.81
C ALA A 194 17.70 -1.40 -14.72
N VAL A 195 17.10 -1.61 -13.56
CA VAL A 195 17.22 -0.71 -12.40
C VAL A 195 18.63 -0.70 -11.81
N HIS A 196 19.01 0.40 -11.16
CA HIS A 196 20.36 0.56 -10.62
C HIS A 196 20.59 -0.21 -9.32
N ALA A 197 19.55 -0.34 -8.49
CA ALA A 197 19.55 -1.16 -7.29
C ALA A 197 18.16 -1.73 -7.05
N ASP A 198 18.08 -3.04 -6.86
CA ASP A 198 16.86 -3.77 -6.51
C ASP A 198 16.95 -4.41 -5.10
N ARG A 199 18.14 -4.50 -4.51
CA ARG A 199 18.35 -5.05 -3.15
C ARG A 199 19.12 -4.09 -2.24
N PRO A 200 18.56 -2.92 -1.88
CA PRO A 200 19.25 -1.94 -1.05
C PRO A 200 19.45 -2.40 0.40
N GLY A 201 18.53 -3.18 0.99
CA GLY A 201 18.71 -3.77 2.31
C GLY A 201 18.91 -2.75 3.44
N PHE A 202 19.86 -3.02 4.35
CA PHE A 202 20.12 -2.20 5.53
C PHE A 202 20.99 -0.97 5.22
N GLN A 203 20.46 0.21 5.53
CA GLN A 203 21.12 1.50 5.39
C GLN A 203 21.27 2.16 6.75
N LEU A 204 22.41 2.81 7.00
CA LEU A 204 22.57 3.68 8.16
C LEU A 204 21.61 4.87 8.02
N ALA A 205 20.75 5.10 9.02
CA ALA A 205 19.72 6.15 8.90
C ALA A 205 20.31 7.55 8.62
N ARG A 206 21.46 7.85 9.24
CA ARG A 206 22.18 9.11 9.03
C ARG A 206 22.66 9.31 7.59
N ASP A 207 22.95 8.24 6.86
CA ASP A 207 23.39 8.31 5.47
C ASP A 207 22.20 8.63 4.54
N LEU A 208 20.97 8.44 5.04
CA LEU A 208 19.71 8.84 4.39
C LEU A 208 19.16 10.18 4.91
N ASP A 209 19.88 10.89 5.79
CA ASP A 209 19.41 12.08 6.51
C ASP A 209 18.13 11.85 7.34
N ILE A 210 17.85 10.62 7.75
CA ILE A 210 16.71 10.28 8.61
C ILE A 210 17.17 10.35 10.08
N PRO A 211 16.50 11.13 10.95
CA PRO A 211 16.88 11.29 12.36
C PRO A 211 16.45 10.07 13.19
N LEU A 212 17.06 8.92 12.91
CA LEU A 212 16.88 7.64 13.60
C LEU A 212 18.25 7.16 14.11
N LYS A 213 18.29 6.53 15.29
CA LYS A 213 19.55 6.11 15.92
C LYS A 213 20.24 4.96 15.19
N GLY A 214 19.47 4.02 14.67
CA GLY A 214 19.99 2.80 14.04
C GLY A 214 19.85 2.76 12.54
N TYR A 215 19.25 1.67 12.05
CA TYR A 215 19.23 1.33 10.64
C TYR A 215 17.82 1.44 10.05
N VAL A 216 17.79 1.80 8.77
CA VAL A 216 16.62 1.75 7.91
C VAL A 216 16.79 0.54 7.00
N TYR A 217 15.86 -0.40 7.03
CA TYR A 217 15.78 -1.47 6.04
C TYR A 217 14.85 -1.03 4.92
N CYS A 218 15.37 -0.95 3.70
CA CYS A 218 14.59 -0.72 2.49
C CYS A 218 14.24 -2.07 1.87
N TYR A 219 12.95 -2.35 1.71
CA TYR A 219 12.51 -3.57 1.03
C TYR A 219 13.10 -3.66 -0.39
N PRO A 220 13.49 -4.87 -0.81
CA PRO A 220 13.97 -5.10 -2.16
C PRO A 220 12.83 -5.02 -3.19
N ALA A 221 13.18 -4.67 -4.41
CA ALA A 221 12.33 -4.74 -5.59
C ALA A 221 12.60 -6.04 -6.36
N LYS A 222 11.63 -6.48 -7.16
CA LYS A 222 11.83 -7.57 -8.12
C LYS A 222 12.17 -7.06 -9.52
N SER A 223 11.61 -5.92 -9.90
CA SER A 223 11.77 -5.35 -11.23
C SER A 223 11.57 -3.82 -11.20
N ASN A 224 11.57 -3.21 -12.37
CA ASN A 224 11.37 -1.78 -12.54
C ASN A 224 10.05 -1.26 -11.95
N TYR A 225 8.92 -1.91 -12.25
CA TYR A 225 7.60 -1.49 -11.76
C TYR A 225 7.07 -2.36 -10.61
N LEU A 226 7.80 -3.41 -10.20
CA LEU A 226 7.43 -4.24 -9.05
C LEU A 226 8.44 -4.05 -7.93
N GLY A 227 8.08 -3.18 -6.98
CA GLY A 227 8.95 -2.75 -5.90
C GLY A 227 8.72 -3.47 -4.58
N GLY A 228 9.27 -2.86 -3.52
CA GLY A 228 9.29 -3.42 -2.18
C GLY A 228 7.96 -3.36 -1.44
N ASP A 229 7.05 -2.49 -1.87
CA ASP A 229 5.64 -2.48 -1.47
C ASP A 229 4.96 -3.82 -1.76
N ILE A 230 5.19 -4.38 -2.96
CA ILE A 230 4.61 -5.67 -3.34
C ILE A 230 5.27 -6.83 -2.61
N ILE A 231 6.59 -6.81 -2.47
CA ILE A 231 7.30 -7.84 -1.69
C ILE A 231 6.86 -7.82 -0.22
N SER A 232 6.65 -6.63 0.34
CA SER A 232 6.07 -6.46 1.67
C SER A 232 4.64 -7.01 1.75
N GLY A 233 3.80 -6.75 0.73
CA GLY A 233 2.46 -7.35 0.63
C GLY A 233 2.46 -8.88 0.53
N MET A 234 3.47 -9.47 -0.10
CA MET A 234 3.66 -10.92 -0.11
C MET A 234 3.97 -11.48 1.29
N ILE A 235 4.82 -10.78 2.05
CA ILE A 235 5.07 -11.11 3.46
C ILE A 235 3.80 -10.99 4.30
N ASP A 236 2.95 -10.00 4.02
CA ASP A 236 1.68 -9.86 4.73
C ASP A 236 0.72 -11.02 4.45
N THR A 237 0.49 -11.34 3.18
CA THR A 237 -0.50 -12.35 2.78
C THR A 237 -0.05 -13.80 3.03
N GLU A 238 1.27 -14.03 3.12
CA GLU A 238 1.91 -15.33 3.23
C GLU A 238 1.49 -16.32 2.12
N LEU A 239 1.07 -15.82 0.95
CA LEU A 239 0.57 -16.68 -0.13
C LEU A 239 1.66 -17.61 -0.68
N TYR A 240 2.92 -17.17 -0.64
CA TYR A 240 4.11 -17.96 -0.99
C TYR A 240 4.39 -19.14 -0.04
N LYS A 241 3.62 -19.30 1.04
CA LYS A 241 3.70 -20.46 1.95
C LYS A 241 2.57 -21.47 1.76
N LYS A 242 1.56 -21.12 0.97
CA LYS A 242 0.31 -21.89 0.83
C LYS A 242 0.39 -22.85 -0.35
N ASN A 243 -0.38 -23.94 -0.32
CA ASN A 243 -0.45 -24.87 -1.45
C ASN A 243 -1.42 -24.35 -2.52
N GLU A 244 -2.44 -23.63 -2.07
CA GLU A 244 -3.55 -23.14 -2.87
C GLU A 244 -3.08 -21.98 -3.75
N ILE A 245 -3.52 -21.99 -5.00
CA ILE A 245 -3.26 -20.90 -5.94
C ILE A 245 -4.00 -19.65 -5.45
N SER A 246 -3.26 -18.56 -5.32
CA SER A 246 -3.79 -17.26 -4.94
C SER A 246 -3.40 -16.23 -5.98
N VAL A 247 -4.28 -15.25 -6.15
CA VAL A 247 -3.99 -14.01 -6.88
C VAL A 247 -3.89 -12.90 -5.84
N PHE A 248 -2.80 -12.13 -5.87
CA PHE A 248 -2.63 -10.90 -5.13
C PHE A 248 -2.59 -9.75 -6.12
N PHE A 249 -3.50 -8.80 -5.96
CA PHE A 249 -3.60 -7.63 -6.82
C PHE A 249 -3.57 -6.36 -5.96
N ASP A 250 -2.47 -5.63 -6.04
CA ASP A 250 -2.42 -4.26 -5.54
C ASP A 250 -2.94 -3.32 -6.63
N ILE A 251 -4.03 -2.63 -6.31
CA ILE A 251 -4.65 -1.68 -7.22
C ILE A 251 -4.33 -0.30 -6.67
N GLY A 252 -3.49 0.44 -7.40
CA GLY A 252 -3.13 1.82 -7.14
C GLY A 252 -3.13 2.62 -8.44
N THR A 253 -2.22 3.59 -8.56
CA THR A 253 -1.95 4.29 -9.82
C THR A 253 -1.49 3.30 -10.90
N ASN A 254 -0.70 2.33 -10.45
CA ASN A 254 -0.30 1.15 -11.20
C ASN A 254 -1.16 -0.04 -10.74
N GLY A 255 -1.22 -1.07 -11.58
CA GLY A 255 -1.72 -2.37 -11.15
C GLY A 255 -0.54 -3.33 -11.05
N GLU A 256 -0.28 -3.82 -9.85
CA GLU A 256 0.76 -4.80 -9.56
C GLU A 256 0.13 -6.13 -9.15
N LEU A 257 0.50 -7.20 -9.84
CA LEU A 257 -0.11 -8.51 -9.67
C LEU A 257 0.93 -9.57 -9.33
N VAL A 258 0.55 -10.49 -8.44
CA VAL A 258 1.24 -11.76 -8.21
C VAL A 258 0.22 -12.91 -8.29
N ILE A 259 0.52 -13.95 -9.07
CA ILE A 259 -0.26 -15.21 -9.09
C ILE A 259 0.67 -16.34 -8.71
N GLY A 260 0.23 -17.19 -7.79
CA GLY A 260 0.99 -18.39 -7.46
C GLY A 260 0.67 -18.95 -6.09
N ASN A 261 1.62 -19.71 -5.58
CA ASN A 261 1.58 -20.40 -4.30
C ASN A 261 3.03 -20.65 -3.84
N LYS A 262 3.27 -21.63 -2.96
CA LYS A 262 4.62 -22.00 -2.53
C LYS A 262 5.52 -22.67 -3.57
N GLU A 263 4.98 -23.06 -4.72
CA GLU A 263 5.72 -23.83 -5.74
C GLU A 263 6.20 -22.94 -6.89
N PHE A 264 5.46 -21.86 -7.16
CA PHE A 264 5.83 -20.86 -8.16
C PHE A 264 5.19 -19.52 -7.82
N LEU A 265 5.83 -18.44 -8.25
CA LEU A 265 5.29 -17.09 -8.18
C LEU A 265 5.50 -16.41 -9.53
N LEU A 266 4.41 -16.02 -10.17
CA LEU A 266 4.42 -15.19 -11.36
C LEU A 266 4.02 -13.78 -10.95
N CYS A 267 4.75 -12.77 -11.40
CA CYS A 267 4.45 -11.38 -11.07
C CYS A 267 4.53 -10.45 -12.27
N GLY A 268 3.83 -9.32 -12.22
CA GLY A 268 3.81 -8.34 -13.30
C GLY A 268 3.25 -7.01 -12.81
N ALA A 269 3.62 -5.93 -13.50
CA ALA A 269 3.14 -4.59 -13.19
C ALA A 269 2.82 -3.84 -14.48
N GLY A 270 1.71 -3.12 -14.49
CA GLY A 270 1.27 -2.36 -15.66
C GLY A 270 0.42 -1.16 -15.29
N ALA A 271 0.18 -0.30 -16.28
CA ALA A 271 -0.65 0.88 -16.10
C ALA A 271 -2.13 0.46 -15.99
N ALA A 272 -2.67 0.43 -14.78
CA ALA A 272 -4.11 0.39 -14.55
C ALA A 272 -4.72 1.78 -14.80
N GLY A 273 -4.06 2.85 -14.37
CA GLY A 273 -4.52 4.22 -14.57
C GLY A 273 -5.34 4.75 -13.38
N PRO A 274 -5.35 6.08 -13.16
CA PRO A 274 -5.74 6.66 -11.88
C PRO A 274 -7.25 6.88 -11.71
N ALA A 275 -8.13 6.28 -12.52
CA ALA A 275 -9.56 6.62 -12.57
C ALA A 275 -10.31 6.54 -11.23
N LEU A 276 -9.78 5.78 -10.27
CA LEU A 276 -10.33 5.60 -8.93
C LEU A 276 -9.62 6.45 -7.86
N GLU A 277 -8.53 7.11 -8.21
CA GLU A 277 -7.88 8.13 -7.39
C GLU A 277 -8.60 9.46 -7.64
N GLY A 278 -9.23 10.02 -6.60
CA GLY A 278 -10.21 11.11 -6.71
C GLY A 278 -9.81 12.38 -7.47
N GLY A 279 -8.58 12.53 -7.98
CA GLY A 279 -8.18 13.66 -8.82
C GLY A 279 -8.51 13.55 -10.32
N VAL A 280 -8.94 12.38 -10.81
CA VAL A 280 -9.13 12.12 -12.25
C VAL A 280 -10.57 12.33 -12.70
N VAL A 281 -11.50 11.90 -11.86
CA VAL A 281 -12.93 12.15 -12.04
C VAL A 281 -13.22 13.60 -11.68
N ARG A 282 -14.06 14.27 -12.47
CA ARG A 282 -14.30 15.72 -12.32
C ARG A 282 -14.83 16.15 -10.95
N THR A 283 -15.72 15.34 -10.37
CA THR A 283 -16.24 15.54 -9.00
C THR A 283 -15.67 14.49 -8.04
N GLY A 284 -14.56 13.85 -8.42
CA GLY A 284 -13.86 12.89 -7.60
C GLY A 284 -13.22 13.55 -6.38
N MET A 285 -13.13 12.80 -5.29
CA MET A 285 -12.34 13.17 -4.12
C MET A 285 -11.85 11.92 -3.39
N ARG A 286 -11.01 12.11 -2.37
CA ARG A 286 -10.57 11.00 -1.51
C ARG A 286 -11.68 10.56 -0.57
N ALA A 287 -11.52 9.38 0.03
CA ALA A 287 -12.40 8.87 1.08
C ALA A 287 -12.17 9.64 2.39
N GLU A 288 -12.67 10.87 2.44
CA GLU A 288 -12.61 11.80 3.57
C GLU A 288 -14.03 12.36 3.83
N ALA A 289 -14.19 13.09 4.94
CA ALA A 289 -15.43 13.78 5.31
C ALA A 289 -16.04 14.54 4.10
N GLY A 290 -17.33 14.34 3.82
CA GLY A 290 -18.04 14.88 2.67
C GLY A 290 -17.96 14.06 1.38
N ALA A 291 -17.18 12.97 1.32
CA ALA A 291 -17.13 12.10 0.14
C ALA A 291 -18.31 11.11 0.08
N VAL A 292 -18.93 10.97 -1.09
CA VAL A 292 -19.87 9.90 -1.38
C VAL A 292 -19.13 8.58 -1.56
N ASP A 293 -19.41 7.61 -0.68
CA ASP A 293 -18.72 6.31 -0.60
C ASP A 293 -19.62 5.11 -0.91
N GLU A 294 -20.94 5.26 -0.82
CA GLU A 294 -21.91 4.25 -1.26
C GLU A 294 -23.00 4.88 -2.13
N VAL A 295 -23.46 4.13 -3.15
CA VAL A 295 -24.55 4.55 -4.04
C VAL A 295 -25.52 3.39 -4.27
N LYS A 296 -26.82 3.69 -4.23
CA LYS A 296 -27.91 2.76 -4.56
C LYS A 296 -28.95 3.46 -5.44
N ILE A 297 -29.47 2.75 -6.44
CA ILE A 297 -30.59 3.24 -7.24
C ILE A 297 -31.82 2.42 -6.92
N ARG A 298 -32.93 3.07 -6.55
CA ARG A 298 -34.22 2.44 -6.29
C ARG A 298 -35.34 3.28 -6.86
N ASP A 299 -36.27 2.65 -7.56
CA ASP A 299 -37.45 3.29 -8.16
C ASP A 299 -37.11 4.55 -8.99
N GLY A 300 -35.98 4.52 -9.70
CA GLY A 300 -35.49 5.61 -10.52
C GLY A 300 -34.75 6.74 -9.78
N ASN A 301 -34.60 6.66 -8.46
CA ASN A 301 -33.92 7.66 -7.62
C ASN A 301 -32.56 7.16 -7.14
N ILE A 302 -31.60 8.07 -7.03
CA ILE A 302 -30.25 7.80 -6.49
C ILE A 302 -30.22 8.11 -5.00
N TYR A 303 -29.72 7.16 -4.20
CA TYR A 303 -29.49 7.28 -2.77
C TYR A 303 -27.99 7.15 -2.52
N VAL A 304 -27.43 8.04 -1.71
CA VAL A 304 -25.99 8.09 -1.41
C VAL A 304 -25.73 8.07 0.08
N HIS A 305 -24.65 7.41 0.49
CA HIS A 305 -24.02 7.60 1.80
C HIS A 305 -22.87 8.60 1.65
N VAL A 306 -22.59 9.36 2.73
CA VAL A 306 -21.53 10.37 2.76
C VAL A 306 -20.68 10.16 4.01
N ILE A 307 -19.38 10.02 3.84
CA ILE A 307 -18.41 9.90 4.95
C ILE A 307 -18.54 11.12 5.86
N GLY A 308 -18.53 10.90 7.18
CA GLY A 308 -18.64 11.98 8.17
C GLY A 308 -20.09 12.33 8.58
N SER A 309 -21.10 11.75 7.90
CA SER A 309 -22.50 11.86 8.32
C SER A 309 -22.80 10.97 9.55
N HIS A 310 -22.43 11.40 10.76
CA HIS A 310 -22.71 10.59 11.95
C HIS A 310 -24.20 10.48 12.27
N LYS A 311 -24.69 9.23 12.29
CA LYS A 311 -25.10 8.57 13.55
C LYS A 311 -24.61 7.12 13.56
N GLU A 312 -23.77 6.83 14.56
CA GLU A 312 -23.43 5.53 15.17
C GLU A 312 -23.74 4.24 14.38
N ASP A 313 -22.68 3.45 14.19
CA ASP A 313 -22.70 1.98 14.17
C ASP A 313 -23.70 1.40 15.20
N SER A 314 -24.93 1.19 14.78
CA SER A 314 -25.87 0.24 15.36
C SER A 314 -26.97 -0.02 14.34
N GLY A 315 -27.09 -1.28 13.91
CA GLY A 315 -27.83 -1.65 12.72
C GLY A 315 -29.27 -1.10 12.67
N SER A 316 -29.54 -0.27 11.68
CA SER A 316 -30.83 -0.19 11.00
C SER A 316 -30.68 0.70 9.78
N HIS A 317 -31.15 0.18 8.65
CA HIS A 317 -31.27 0.85 7.37
C HIS A 317 -32.01 2.21 7.44
N GLU A 318 -31.69 3.03 6.44
CA GLU A 318 -32.51 4.12 5.88
C GLU A 318 -32.53 5.46 6.61
N LYS A 319 -31.85 6.46 6.01
CA LYS A 319 -32.40 7.81 5.90
C LYS A 319 -32.27 8.37 4.49
N ASN A 320 -33.35 9.01 4.08
CA ASN A 320 -33.69 9.48 2.75
C ASN A 320 -32.85 10.69 2.32
N SER A 321 -32.46 10.73 1.05
CA SER A 321 -32.37 11.98 0.29
C SER A 321 -33.41 11.95 -0.82
N GLY A 322 -34.64 12.30 -0.45
CA GLY A 322 -35.72 12.62 -1.37
C GLY A 322 -36.21 14.01 -1.01
N ASN A 323 -36.06 14.95 -1.94
CA ASN A 323 -36.66 16.27 -2.03
C ASN A 323 -37.14 16.94 -0.72
N HIS A 324 -36.44 18.03 -0.35
CA HIS A 324 -36.88 19.12 0.53
C HIS A 324 -37.55 18.71 1.86
N GLU A 325 -36.80 18.79 2.96
CA GLU A 325 -37.07 19.65 4.13
C GLU A 325 -36.06 19.38 5.27
N ASP A 326 -35.55 20.48 5.85
CA ASP A 326 -34.73 20.65 7.06
C ASP A 326 -34.43 19.39 7.89
N ASN A 327 -33.18 18.92 7.84
CA ASN A 327 -32.52 18.20 8.94
C ASN A 327 -30.99 18.32 8.81
N SER A 328 -30.45 19.42 9.33
CA SER A 328 -29.02 19.71 9.44
C SER A 328 -28.37 18.89 10.56
N SER A 329 -27.93 17.68 10.24
CA SER A 329 -26.85 17.03 11.02
C SER A 329 -26.05 16.00 10.23
N GLY A 330 -26.12 16.00 8.89
CA GLY A 330 -25.23 15.24 8.01
C GLY A 330 -24.36 16.20 7.20
N GLU A 331 -23.10 15.85 6.95
CA GLU A 331 -22.27 16.62 6.03
C GLU A 331 -22.86 16.57 4.62
N GLU A 332 -22.88 17.72 3.93
CA GLU A 332 -23.31 17.79 2.53
C GLU A 332 -22.26 17.10 1.64
N PRO A 333 -22.68 16.35 0.60
CA PRO A 333 -21.74 15.71 -0.31
C PRO A 333 -20.94 16.76 -1.08
N GLN A 334 -19.62 16.61 -1.12
CA GLN A 334 -18.69 17.51 -1.79
C GLN A 334 -18.06 16.89 -3.05
N GLY A 335 -18.15 15.56 -3.17
CA GLY A 335 -17.61 14.78 -4.28
C GLY A 335 -17.82 13.29 -4.04
N ILE A 336 -17.22 12.45 -4.88
CA ILE A 336 -17.35 10.99 -4.84
C ILE A 336 -15.98 10.32 -4.70
N CYS A 337 -15.83 9.35 -3.81
CA CYS A 337 -14.61 8.57 -3.69
C CYS A 337 -14.67 7.26 -4.49
N GLY A 338 -13.55 6.54 -4.57
CA GLY A 338 -13.41 5.33 -5.40
C GLY A 338 -14.49 4.27 -5.17
N SER A 339 -14.87 4.00 -3.92
CA SER A 339 -15.97 3.07 -3.59
C SER A 339 -17.32 3.57 -4.12
N GLY A 340 -17.60 4.87 -3.99
CA GLY A 340 -18.81 5.50 -4.51
C GLY A 340 -18.87 5.45 -6.04
N ILE A 341 -17.73 5.63 -6.73
CA ILE A 341 -17.63 5.51 -8.19
C ILE A 341 -17.98 4.08 -8.64
N ILE A 342 -17.42 3.08 -7.97
CA ILE A 342 -17.68 1.66 -8.24
C ILE A 342 -19.17 1.33 -8.04
N ASP A 343 -19.76 1.78 -6.93
CA ASP A 343 -21.18 1.60 -6.65
C ASP A 343 -22.07 2.32 -7.67
N LEU A 344 -21.76 3.57 -8.01
CA LEU A 344 -22.53 4.35 -8.98
C LEU A 344 -22.56 3.66 -10.34
N ILE A 345 -21.40 3.26 -10.87
CA ILE A 345 -21.33 2.59 -12.18
C ILE A 345 -22.05 1.24 -12.13
N ALA A 346 -21.91 0.48 -11.04
CA ALA A 346 -22.61 -0.78 -10.86
C ALA A 346 -24.14 -0.60 -10.89
N GLU A 347 -24.66 0.38 -10.16
CA GLU A 347 -26.09 0.65 -10.11
C GLU A 347 -26.64 1.21 -11.44
N LEU A 348 -25.92 2.13 -12.08
CA LEU A 348 -26.28 2.64 -13.41
C LEU A 348 -26.36 1.49 -14.43
N PHE A 349 -25.41 0.56 -14.36
CA PHE A 349 -25.39 -0.61 -15.24
C PHE A 349 -26.55 -1.55 -14.93
N LEU A 350 -26.81 -1.86 -13.65
CA LEU A 350 -27.89 -2.74 -13.22
C LEU A 350 -29.28 -2.19 -13.55
N GLU A 351 -29.49 -0.89 -13.49
CA GLU A 351 -30.75 -0.23 -13.88
C GLU A 351 -30.86 0.03 -15.39
N GLY A 352 -29.81 -0.27 -16.15
CA GLY A 352 -29.75 -0.09 -17.60
C GLY A 352 -29.71 1.37 -18.03
N TRP A 353 -29.28 2.27 -17.13
CA TRP A 353 -29.03 3.69 -17.43
C TRP A 353 -27.76 3.85 -18.28
N ILE A 354 -26.85 2.90 -18.19
CA ILE A 354 -25.72 2.74 -19.09
C ILE A 354 -25.76 1.36 -19.76
N ASP A 355 -25.31 1.28 -20.99
CA ASP A 355 -25.17 0.01 -21.71
C ASP A 355 -23.88 -0.74 -21.31
N ILE A 356 -23.63 -1.90 -21.94
CA ILE A 356 -22.42 -2.70 -21.68
C ILE A 356 -21.12 -1.95 -22.01
N ARG A 357 -21.15 -0.88 -22.80
CA ARG A 357 -19.97 -0.04 -23.12
C ARG A 357 -19.89 1.19 -22.21
N GLY A 358 -20.74 1.26 -21.20
CA GLY A 358 -20.85 2.39 -20.28
C GLY A 358 -21.49 3.63 -20.88
N LYS A 359 -22.21 3.53 -22.01
CA LYS A 359 -22.86 4.69 -22.66
C LYS A 359 -24.21 4.97 -22.04
N PHE A 360 -24.44 6.23 -21.65
CA PHE A 360 -25.70 6.68 -21.09
C PHE A 360 -26.87 6.50 -22.07
N SER A 361 -28.00 6.02 -21.53
CA SER A 361 -29.28 5.88 -22.22
C SER A 361 -30.25 6.95 -21.69
N THR A 362 -30.35 8.08 -22.40
CA THR A 362 -31.04 9.29 -21.92
C THR A 362 -32.53 9.10 -21.65
N GLU A 363 -33.16 8.11 -22.27
CA GLU A 363 -34.57 7.78 -22.09
C GLU A 363 -34.87 7.05 -20.77
N LYS A 364 -33.84 6.60 -20.04
CA LYS A 364 -34.00 5.76 -18.84
C LYS A 364 -34.25 6.53 -17.57
N SER A 365 -33.78 7.77 -17.48
CA SER A 365 -33.92 8.57 -16.27
C SER A 365 -33.84 10.07 -16.58
N PRO A 366 -34.68 10.90 -15.95
CA PRO A 366 -34.58 12.36 -16.07
C PRO A 366 -33.33 12.94 -15.40
N LEU A 367 -32.63 12.14 -14.57
CA LEU A 367 -31.36 12.54 -13.94
C LEU A 367 -30.18 12.52 -14.92
N ILE A 368 -30.34 11.86 -16.07
CA ILE A 368 -29.36 11.88 -17.16
C ILE A 368 -29.61 13.14 -18.00
N GLN A 369 -28.63 14.02 -18.03
CA GLN A 369 -28.72 15.33 -18.66
C GLN A 369 -27.45 15.68 -19.42
N GLU A 370 -27.56 16.63 -20.34
CA GLU A 370 -26.41 17.18 -21.04
C GLU A 370 -25.91 18.45 -20.34
N ARG A 371 -24.63 18.45 -19.95
CA ARG A 371 -23.93 19.60 -19.37
C ARG A 371 -22.52 19.69 -19.96
N ASP A 372 -22.06 20.91 -20.24
CA ASP A 372 -20.75 21.16 -20.85
C ASP A 372 -20.50 20.33 -22.13
N ASN A 373 -21.55 20.14 -22.96
CA ASN A 373 -21.55 19.31 -24.17
C ASN A 373 -21.22 17.82 -23.91
N GLN A 374 -21.53 17.31 -22.71
CA GLN A 374 -21.35 15.91 -22.34
C GLN A 374 -22.57 15.39 -21.56
N LEU A 375 -22.91 14.12 -21.79
CA LEU A 375 -23.90 13.44 -20.95
C LEU A 375 -23.32 13.22 -19.56
N CYS A 376 -24.15 13.43 -18.55
CA CYS A 376 -23.83 13.20 -17.16
C CYS A 376 -25.07 12.77 -16.38
N VAL A 377 -24.85 12.15 -15.22
CA VAL A 377 -25.90 11.88 -14.24
C VAL A 377 -25.64 12.71 -12.99
N GLU A 378 -26.69 13.33 -12.45
CA GLU A 378 -26.64 14.02 -11.17
C GLU A 378 -26.83 12.99 -10.05
N TYR A 379 -25.76 12.66 -9.33
CA TYR A 379 -25.79 11.65 -8.24
C TYR A 379 -26.06 12.27 -6.87
N ALA A 380 -25.82 13.57 -6.73
CA ALA A 380 -26.14 14.38 -5.55
C ALA A 380 -26.37 15.84 -6.01
N PRO A 381 -27.08 16.68 -5.23
CA PRO A 381 -27.40 18.04 -5.63
C PRO A 381 -26.15 18.83 -6.07
N GLY A 382 -26.09 19.22 -7.34
CA GLY A 382 -24.95 19.97 -7.89
C GLY A 382 -23.70 19.15 -8.20
N LEU A 383 -23.71 17.83 -7.97
CA LEU A 383 -22.62 16.92 -8.25
C LEU A 383 -22.98 15.97 -9.39
N TYR A 384 -22.13 15.97 -10.42
CA TYR A 384 -22.37 15.26 -11.68
C TYR A 384 -21.25 14.26 -11.96
N PHE A 385 -21.63 13.10 -12.49
CA PHE A 385 -20.71 12.08 -12.99
C PHE A 385 -20.86 11.98 -14.51
N TYR A 386 -19.78 12.26 -15.24
CA TYR A 386 -19.82 12.48 -16.69
C TYR A 386 -19.52 11.19 -17.48
N GLN A 387 -19.96 11.16 -18.74
CA GLN A 387 -19.64 10.05 -19.66
C GLN A 387 -18.13 9.80 -19.77
N LYS A 388 -17.32 10.87 -19.75
CA LYS A 388 -15.87 10.77 -19.79
C LYS A 388 -15.30 10.09 -18.55
N ASP A 389 -15.90 10.31 -17.38
CA ASP A 389 -15.49 9.68 -16.12
C ASP A 389 -15.76 8.16 -16.17
N ILE A 390 -16.93 7.75 -16.71
CA ILE A 390 -17.23 6.33 -16.98
C ILE A 390 -16.22 5.73 -17.96
N ASP A 391 -15.94 6.44 -19.06
CA ASP A 391 -15.00 5.96 -20.08
C ASP A 391 -13.59 5.76 -19.51
N GLU A 392 -13.16 6.63 -18.59
CA GLU A 392 -11.87 6.52 -17.90
C GLU A 392 -11.86 5.35 -16.91
N PHE A 393 -12.92 5.18 -16.11
CA PHE A 393 -13.06 4.02 -15.24
C PHE A 393 -13.01 2.70 -16.02
N ILE A 394 -13.74 2.60 -17.13
CA ILE A 394 -13.76 1.40 -17.97
C ILE A 394 -12.36 1.10 -18.52
N ARG A 395 -11.60 2.12 -18.95
CA ARG A 395 -10.20 1.92 -19.37
C ARG A 395 -9.37 1.31 -18.25
N THR A 396 -9.47 1.84 -17.03
CA THR A 396 -8.70 1.35 -15.88
C THR A 396 -9.05 -0.07 -15.51
N LYS A 397 -10.35 -0.36 -15.37
CA LYS A 397 -10.87 -1.70 -15.13
C LYS A 397 -10.41 -2.69 -16.22
N SER A 398 -10.41 -2.28 -17.49
CA SER A 398 -10.03 -3.14 -18.61
C SER A 398 -8.55 -3.51 -18.57
N ALA A 399 -7.68 -2.54 -18.26
CA ALA A 399 -6.26 -2.79 -18.10
C ALA A 399 -6.00 -3.77 -16.94
N ALA A 400 -6.63 -3.53 -15.79
CA ALA A 400 -6.53 -4.40 -14.62
C ALA A 400 -6.96 -5.85 -14.92
N HIS A 401 -8.12 -6.03 -15.55
CA HIS A 401 -8.62 -7.35 -15.96
C HIS A 401 -7.69 -8.03 -16.97
N THR A 402 -7.15 -7.28 -17.93
CA THR A 402 -6.23 -7.81 -18.95
C THR A 402 -4.92 -8.31 -18.33
N MET A 403 -4.39 -7.59 -17.33
CA MET A 403 -3.20 -8.05 -16.60
C MET A 403 -3.44 -9.38 -15.89
N VAL A 404 -4.58 -9.54 -15.21
CA VAL A 404 -4.96 -10.82 -14.58
C VAL A 404 -5.10 -11.93 -15.63
N GLU A 405 -5.75 -11.66 -16.75
CA GLU A 405 -5.96 -12.63 -17.82
C GLU A 405 -4.65 -13.10 -18.46
N ILE A 406 -3.72 -12.19 -18.73
CA ILE A 406 -2.38 -12.53 -19.24
C ILE A 406 -1.66 -13.40 -18.21
N MET A 407 -1.69 -13.04 -16.93
CA MET A 407 -0.98 -13.77 -15.89
C MET A 407 -1.52 -15.19 -15.69
N LEU A 408 -2.84 -15.36 -15.77
CA LEU A 408 -3.49 -16.67 -15.80
C LEU A 408 -3.08 -17.47 -17.04
N ARG A 409 -3.09 -16.84 -18.22
CA ARG A 409 -2.66 -17.47 -19.48
C ARG A 409 -1.21 -17.95 -19.42
N GLU A 410 -0.29 -17.09 -19.00
CA GLU A 410 1.15 -17.41 -18.95
C GLU A 410 1.48 -18.44 -17.85
N SER A 411 0.66 -18.53 -16.79
CA SER A 411 0.75 -19.61 -15.79
C SER A 411 0.05 -20.89 -16.20
N GLY A 412 -0.72 -20.89 -17.30
CA GLY A 412 -1.52 -22.03 -17.74
C GLY A 412 -2.68 -22.37 -16.79
N LEU A 413 -3.19 -21.36 -16.09
CA LEU A 413 -4.25 -21.48 -15.09
C LEU A 413 -5.55 -20.86 -15.58
N ASP A 414 -6.65 -21.47 -15.19
CA ASP A 414 -7.97 -20.86 -15.25
C ASP A 414 -8.30 -20.15 -13.93
N LEU A 415 -9.10 -19.08 -14.00
CA LEU A 415 -9.48 -18.28 -12.85
C LEU A 415 -10.26 -19.07 -11.78
N ASP A 416 -11.00 -20.11 -12.19
CA ASP A 416 -11.73 -20.99 -11.26
C ASP A 416 -10.81 -21.91 -10.43
N GLN A 417 -9.53 -21.98 -10.78
CA GLN A 417 -8.50 -22.67 -9.99
C GLN A 417 -7.91 -21.79 -8.89
N ALA A 418 -8.19 -20.48 -8.88
CA ALA A 418 -7.75 -19.59 -7.82
C ALA A 418 -8.61 -19.79 -6.56
N ASP A 419 -7.98 -20.21 -5.46
CA ASP A 419 -8.64 -20.32 -4.16
C ASP A 419 -8.92 -18.95 -3.56
N ARG A 420 -7.98 -18.01 -3.67
CA ARG A 420 -8.13 -16.68 -3.08
C ARG A 420 -7.73 -15.58 -4.04
N PHE A 421 -8.46 -14.48 -3.97
CA PHE A 421 -8.17 -13.24 -4.67
C PHE A 421 -7.97 -12.12 -3.65
N TYR A 422 -6.71 -11.89 -3.28
CA TYR A 422 -6.31 -10.80 -2.41
C TYR A 422 -6.29 -9.49 -3.18
N VAL A 423 -6.97 -8.48 -2.65
CA VAL A 423 -6.97 -7.13 -3.18
C VAL A 423 -6.38 -6.19 -2.15
N ALA A 424 -5.29 -5.53 -2.52
CA ALA A 424 -4.60 -4.54 -1.70
C ALA A 424 -4.74 -3.13 -2.30
N GLY A 425 -4.20 -2.16 -1.57
CA GLY A 425 -4.14 -0.77 -1.99
C GLY A 425 -5.25 0.09 -1.39
N ALA A 426 -5.22 1.38 -1.71
CA ALA A 426 -6.15 2.38 -1.17
C ALA A 426 -7.63 2.06 -1.44
N PHE A 427 -7.90 1.17 -2.39
CA PHE A 427 -9.24 0.78 -2.81
C PHE A 427 -9.80 -0.44 -2.06
N GLY A 428 -8.98 -1.26 -1.40
CA GLY A 428 -9.47 -2.50 -0.79
C GLY A 428 -10.47 -2.26 0.36
N LYS A 429 -10.19 -1.30 1.25
CA LYS A 429 -10.84 -1.16 2.58
C LYS A 429 -12.36 -0.99 2.56
N HIS A 430 -12.91 -0.30 1.56
CA HIS A 430 -14.32 0.12 1.54
C HIS A 430 -15.05 -0.21 0.23
N VAL A 431 -14.47 -1.04 -0.63
CA VAL A 431 -15.11 -1.39 -1.91
C VAL A 431 -16.10 -2.55 -1.73
N SER A 432 -17.33 -2.33 -2.21
CA SER A 432 -18.35 -3.36 -2.32
C SER A 432 -17.89 -4.46 -3.29
N LYS A 433 -17.66 -5.67 -2.76
CA LYS A 433 -17.36 -6.87 -3.57
C LYS A 433 -18.42 -7.09 -4.65
N GLU A 434 -19.69 -6.88 -4.31
CA GLU A 434 -20.79 -7.06 -5.26
C GLU A 434 -20.74 -6.06 -6.41
N SER A 435 -20.44 -4.80 -6.11
CA SER A 435 -20.37 -3.74 -7.13
C SER A 435 -19.14 -3.92 -8.02
N ALA A 436 -17.99 -4.26 -7.42
CA ALA A 436 -16.76 -4.55 -8.15
C ALA A 436 -16.89 -5.77 -9.09
N ILE A 437 -17.58 -6.83 -8.67
CA ILE A 437 -17.91 -7.97 -9.56
C ILE A 437 -18.90 -7.54 -10.64
N THR A 438 -19.93 -6.76 -10.29
CA THR A 438 -20.98 -6.30 -11.22
C THR A 438 -20.41 -5.53 -12.41
N ILE A 439 -19.37 -4.72 -12.18
CA ILE A 439 -18.71 -3.95 -13.23
C ILE A 439 -17.47 -4.66 -13.81
N GLY A 440 -17.17 -5.89 -13.38
CA GLY A 440 -16.08 -6.71 -13.91
C GLY A 440 -14.68 -6.25 -13.51
N MET A 441 -14.55 -5.57 -12.36
CA MET A 441 -13.28 -5.24 -11.74
C MET A 441 -12.71 -6.44 -10.96
N TYR A 442 -13.59 -7.19 -10.29
CA TYR A 442 -13.24 -8.45 -9.61
C TYR A 442 -13.80 -9.66 -10.37
N PRO A 443 -13.13 -10.82 -10.28
CA PRO A 443 -13.66 -12.06 -10.82
C PRO A 443 -14.98 -12.45 -10.14
N ASP A 444 -15.92 -13.03 -10.90
CA ASP A 444 -17.15 -13.58 -10.33
C ASP A 444 -16.89 -14.93 -9.66
N MET A 445 -16.38 -14.87 -8.44
CA MET A 445 -16.10 -16.02 -7.58
C MET A 445 -16.85 -15.91 -6.24
N ASP A 446 -16.62 -16.88 -5.36
CA ASP A 446 -17.14 -16.81 -3.99
C ASP A 446 -16.62 -15.54 -3.29
N ARG A 447 -17.51 -14.81 -2.64
CA ARG A 447 -17.19 -13.52 -1.98
C ARG A 447 -16.27 -13.75 -0.79
N ASP A 448 -16.35 -14.90 -0.15
CA ASP A 448 -15.47 -15.26 0.97
C ASP A 448 -14.02 -15.51 0.51
N HIS A 449 -13.82 -15.78 -0.78
CA HIS A 449 -12.51 -16.00 -1.39
C HIS A 449 -11.87 -14.70 -1.90
N ILE A 450 -12.63 -13.60 -1.98
CA ILE A 450 -12.11 -12.27 -2.27
C ILE A 450 -11.69 -11.62 -0.95
N ILE A 451 -10.39 -11.57 -0.70
CA ILE A 451 -9.82 -11.09 0.56
C ILE A 451 -9.31 -9.66 0.36
N ASN A 452 -9.75 -8.74 1.21
CA ASN A 452 -9.21 -7.41 1.21
C ASN A 452 -8.01 -7.35 2.16
N ALA A 453 -6.83 -7.05 1.63
CA ALA A 453 -5.56 -7.00 2.36
C ALA A 453 -5.22 -5.58 2.88
N GLY A 454 -6.05 -4.57 2.59
CA GLY A 454 -5.81 -3.19 3.03
C GLY A 454 -4.46 -2.65 2.54
N ASN A 455 -3.72 -1.96 3.42
CA ASN A 455 -2.35 -1.53 3.13
C ASN A 455 -1.34 -2.64 3.47
N SER A 456 -1.28 -3.65 2.61
CA SER A 456 -0.39 -4.80 2.79
C SER A 456 1.10 -4.41 2.78
N SER A 457 1.46 -3.32 2.10
CA SER A 457 2.82 -2.74 2.12
C SER A 457 3.23 -2.37 3.55
N LEU A 458 2.35 -1.70 4.30
CA LEU A 458 2.60 -1.30 5.68
C LEU A 458 2.54 -2.48 6.66
N GLU A 459 1.60 -3.41 6.47
CA GLU A 459 1.46 -4.61 7.31
C GLU A 459 2.71 -5.51 7.21
N GLY A 460 3.22 -5.73 5.99
CA GLY A 460 4.47 -6.49 5.78
C GLY A 460 5.70 -5.80 6.36
N ALA A 461 5.75 -4.46 6.31
CA ALA A 461 6.83 -3.68 6.90
C ALA A 461 6.87 -3.83 8.43
N GLN A 462 5.70 -3.78 9.06
CA GLN A 462 5.53 -4.07 10.48
C GLN A 462 5.94 -5.50 10.84
N LYS A 463 5.51 -6.51 10.07
CA LYS A 463 5.87 -7.91 10.31
C LYS A 463 7.38 -8.11 10.28
N LEU A 464 8.07 -7.56 9.28
CA LEU A 464 9.53 -7.65 9.17
C LEU A 464 10.24 -6.93 10.32
N LEU A 465 9.78 -5.74 10.70
CA LEU A 465 10.36 -4.97 11.81
C LEU A 465 10.39 -5.81 13.11
N LEU A 466 9.32 -6.56 13.37
CA LEU A 466 9.14 -7.38 14.56
C LEU A 466 9.70 -8.81 14.41
N ASN A 467 9.97 -9.27 13.19
CA ASN A 467 10.51 -10.60 12.92
C ASN A 467 11.56 -10.59 11.80
N ARG A 468 12.82 -10.50 12.20
CA ARG A 468 14.02 -10.60 11.37
C ARG A 468 14.13 -11.91 10.59
N SER A 469 13.48 -13.01 11.02
CA SER A 469 13.55 -14.27 10.26
C SER A 469 12.92 -14.15 8.87
N LEU A 470 12.01 -13.19 8.68
CA LEU A 470 11.35 -12.92 7.41
C LEU A 470 12.32 -12.41 6.33
N LEU A 471 13.55 -12.01 6.69
CA LEU A 471 14.59 -11.70 5.70
C LEU A 471 14.87 -12.91 4.79
N THR A 472 14.84 -14.13 5.34
CA THR A 472 15.03 -15.36 4.54
C THR A 472 13.83 -15.63 3.64
N ASP A 473 12.61 -15.36 4.11
CA ASP A 473 11.41 -15.46 3.29
C ASP A 473 11.44 -14.46 2.12
N ILE A 474 11.93 -13.23 2.34
CA ILE A 474 12.10 -12.22 1.29
C ILE A 474 13.06 -12.72 0.20
N ASP A 475 14.20 -13.29 0.59
CA ASP A 475 15.16 -13.86 -0.39
C ASP A 475 14.52 -14.99 -1.21
N GLN A 476 13.76 -15.89 -0.56
CA GLN A 476 13.03 -16.96 -1.23
C GLN A 476 12.01 -16.43 -2.23
N ILE A 477 11.19 -15.45 -1.83
CA ILE A 477 10.18 -14.82 -2.71
C ILE A 477 10.86 -14.25 -3.95
N LEU A 478 11.97 -13.52 -3.78
CA LEU A 478 12.70 -12.92 -4.90
C LEU A 478 13.30 -13.96 -5.84
N GLU A 479 13.75 -15.11 -5.33
CA GLU A 479 14.29 -16.21 -6.13
C GLU A 479 13.20 -16.93 -6.94
N GLU A 480 12.04 -17.18 -6.33
CA GLU A 480 10.92 -17.91 -6.94
C GLU A 480 10.08 -17.05 -7.90
N MET A 481 10.05 -15.73 -7.69
CA MET A 481 9.30 -14.81 -8.54
C MET A 481 9.85 -14.78 -9.96
N VAL A 482 8.96 -14.93 -10.95
CA VAL A 482 9.23 -14.68 -12.36
C VAL A 482 8.44 -13.44 -12.78
N TYR A 483 9.12 -12.45 -13.35
CA TYR A 483 8.50 -11.18 -13.75
C TYR A 483 8.11 -11.21 -15.23
N ILE A 484 6.85 -10.88 -15.52
CA ILE A 484 6.33 -10.70 -16.87
C ILE A 484 6.27 -9.20 -17.18
N GLN A 485 6.94 -8.80 -18.25
CA GLN A 485 6.87 -7.44 -18.76
C GLN A 485 5.65 -7.29 -19.68
N PHE A 486 4.54 -6.76 -19.16
CA PHE A 486 3.32 -6.59 -19.95
C PHE A 486 3.50 -5.74 -21.21
N ALA A 487 4.46 -4.81 -21.21
CA ALA A 487 4.79 -4.01 -22.39
C ALA A 487 5.36 -4.83 -23.57
N GLU A 488 5.84 -6.06 -23.32
CA GLU A 488 6.34 -6.98 -24.35
C GLU A 488 5.28 -8.00 -24.80
N VAL A 489 4.07 -7.95 -24.24
CA VAL A 489 2.96 -8.83 -24.62
C VAL A 489 2.26 -8.26 -25.86
N GLU A 490 2.45 -8.93 -27.01
CA GLU A 490 2.02 -8.43 -28.33
C GLU A 490 0.50 -8.17 -28.43
N ASP A 491 -0.32 -9.01 -27.81
CA ASP A 491 -1.78 -8.97 -27.91
C ASP A 491 -2.48 -8.25 -26.73
N PHE A 492 -1.72 -7.55 -25.87
CA PHE A 492 -2.28 -6.85 -24.70
C PHE A 492 -3.44 -5.92 -25.07
N LEU A 493 -3.24 -5.08 -26.09
CA LEU A 493 -4.27 -4.10 -26.51
C LEU A 493 -5.50 -4.78 -27.12
N GLU A 494 -5.33 -5.93 -27.78
CA GLU A 494 -6.44 -6.69 -28.36
C GLU A 494 -7.32 -7.31 -27.25
N LEU A 495 -6.69 -7.92 -26.24
CA LEU A 495 -7.38 -8.44 -25.05
C LEU A 495 -8.08 -7.33 -24.27
N MET A 496 -7.45 -6.16 -24.15
CA MET A 496 -8.03 -5.01 -23.44
C MET A 496 -9.34 -4.53 -24.08
N VAL A 497 -9.50 -4.60 -25.40
CA VAL A 497 -10.77 -4.24 -26.08
C VAL A 497 -11.92 -5.13 -25.61
N ALA A 498 -11.68 -6.43 -25.40
CA ALA A 498 -12.70 -7.35 -24.90
C ALA A 498 -13.11 -7.03 -23.45
N ALA A 499 -12.18 -6.51 -22.65
CA ALA A 499 -12.40 -6.13 -21.26
C ALA A 499 -13.11 -4.77 -21.09
N GLN A 500 -13.28 -3.98 -22.16
CA GLN A 500 -13.99 -2.68 -22.13
C GLN A 500 -15.51 -2.77 -21.97
N ALA A 501 -16.08 -3.98 -21.88
CA ALA A 501 -17.49 -4.17 -21.58
C ALA A 501 -17.74 -4.38 -20.08
N LEU A 502 -18.93 -4.02 -19.60
CA LEU A 502 -19.43 -4.29 -18.26
C LEU A 502 -20.33 -5.54 -18.25
N PRO A 503 -20.07 -6.54 -17.38
CA PRO A 503 -18.80 -6.76 -16.67
C PRO A 503 -17.69 -7.25 -17.63
N HIS A 504 -18.04 -7.89 -18.75
CA HIS A 504 -17.10 -8.37 -19.76
C HIS A 504 -17.87 -8.73 -21.05
N THR A 505 -17.19 -8.80 -22.19
CA THR A 505 -17.80 -9.23 -23.47
C THR A 505 -18.24 -10.69 -23.44
N ASP A 506 -17.46 -11.55 -22.78
CA ASP A 506 -17.87 -12.91 -22.41
C ASP A 506 -18.63 -12.92 -21.07
N TYR A 507 -19.95 -12.85 -21.17
CA TYR A 507 -20.86 -12.86 -20.02
C TYR A 507 -20.86 -14.19 -19.24
N LYS A 508 -20.36 -15.29 -19.81
CA LYS A 508 -20.34 -16.59 -19.12
C LYS A 508 -19.40 -16.58 -17.92
N ARG A 509 -18.42 -15.68 -17.91
CA ARG A 509 -17.49 -15.45 -16.80
C ARG A 509 -18.13 -14.76 -15.60
N TYR A 510 -19.35 -14.20 -15.74
CA TYR A 510 -20.02 -13.42 -14.70
C TYR A 510 -21.47 -13.88 -14.45
N PRO A 511 -21.69 -15.18 -14.17
CA PRO A 511 -23.03 -15.76 -14.06
C PRO A 511 -23.91 -15.09 -12.99
N THR A 512 -23.34 -14.61 -11.88
CA THR A 512 -24.09 -13.96 -10.80
C THR A 512 -24.56 -12.57 -11.24
N VAL A 513 -23.75 -11.84 -12.01
CA VAL A 513 -24.12 -10.54 -12.59
C VAL A 513 -25.23 -10.71 -13.60
N MET A 514 -25.15 -11.72 -14.48
CA MET A 514 -26.19 -11.99 -15.47
C MET A 514 -27.53 -12.34 -14.82
N LYS A 515 -27.51 -13.04 -13.68
CA LYS A 515 -28.73 -13.30 -12.90
C LYS A 515 -29.33 -12.00 -12.36
N LYS A 516 -28.51 -11.13 -11.74
CA LYS A 516 -28.97 -9.83 -11.21
C LYS A 516 -29.53 -8.91 -12.31
N LEU A 517 -28.88 -8.87 -13.48
CA LEU A 517 -29.37 -8.10 -14.62
C LEU A 517 -30.77 -8.55 -15.07
N LYS A 518 -31.03 -9.87 -15.14
CA LYS A 518 -32.37 -10.38 -15.46
C LYS A 518 -33.42 -10.01 -14.41
N GLU A 519 -33.02 -9.93 -13.14
CA GLU A 519 -33.92 -9.57 -12.04
C GLU A 519 -34.28 -8.08 -12.06
N ARG A 520 -33.30 -7.19 -12.34
CA ARG A 520 -33.49 -5.73 -12.34
C ARG A 520 -33.98 -5.18 -13.69
N GLN A 521 -33.58 -5.78 -14.80
CA GLN A 521 -33.97 -5.39 -16.15
C GLN A 521 -34.87 -6.45 -16.79
N LYS A 522 -36.19 -6.29 -16.64
CA LYS A 522 -37.18 -7.28 -17.10
C LYS A 522 -37.14 -7.55 -18.62
N ASP A 523 -36.60 -6.62 -19.42
CA ASP A 523 -36.60 -6.68 -20.89
C ASP A 523 -35.21 -6.96 -21.51
N ILE A 524 -34.19 -7.27 -20.70
CA ILE A 524 -32.83 -7.48 -21.22
C ILE A 524 -32.75 -8.76 -22.07
N LYS A 525 -32.31 -8.61 -23.33
CA LYS A 525 -31.97 -9.73 -24.21
C LYS A 525 -30.49 -10.05 -24.03
N LEU A 526 -30.20 -11.13 -23.31
CA LEU A 526 -28.84 -11.60 -23.03
C LEU A 526 -28.34 -12.62 -24.04
#